data_AF-A0A9W4WMH6-F1
#
_entry.id   AF-A0A9W4WMH6-F1
#
_cell.length_a   1.000
_cell.length_b   1.000
_cell.length_c   1.000
_cell.angle_alpha   90.00
_cell.angle_beta   90.00
_cell.angle_gamma   90.00
#
_symmetry.space_group_name_H-M   'P 1'
#
loop_
_entity.id
_entity.type
_entity.pdbx_description
1 polymer ?
#
loop_
_entity_poly.entity_id
_entity_poly.type
_entity_poly.pdbx_seq_one_letter_code
_entity_poly.pdbx_strand_id
1 'polypeptide(L)'
;MLPRRYNNGPSILHLFYVLTLGIFINEVKSFIPAEQYGQSSVLVGTKLYFFGGNRGFTLLSNEVFYLDVSQSFTSEIPPWVDLTSSAAIPFGSSAAAVSLSGTKDNPNIYLIGGLMNYSSVNSPKSLLHSFNTQTLKWDIPDIKGKVPKARMLMKAIVYIGGLNIGEINGIKIVDIAEIYLYDTKSDRWEVMDIYNMVNAQEYIEKNFPKDVNEVIAIDKQLEGSLDLSEYNNLTCVDIGINSRLTSLQLAHSSRITFISICATGIDNFSFLAYTPNIHAVCLPRGGDKIGSASGNAYFSKAIRESCQEKNKLQNSLEKSNRQIQTQLDQEKKKNSDNSQRIKELEQQLANVKQEILSLQSIFQQKQQTFDDQQSQIKELYDITFSNSTYNFTNLKKDIIRLKFQELAPQVRNESANLVQLISEAKNKAGNFSSIVDLILETQKQIVQNSETLKRENLSGKKEAYQTILASSLADEELQTLLNKQTEVLELETHLKSLKLM
;
A
#
# COMPACT_ATOMS: atom_id res chain seq x y z
N MET A 1 -86.74 -93.56 26.96
CA MET A 1 -87.04 -92.12 26.84
C MET A 1 -85.84 -91.34 27.34
N LEU A 2 -85.18 -90.58 26.45
CA LEU A 2 -84.26 -89.44 26.68
C LEU A 2 -83.63 -89.11 25.29
N PRO A 3 -83.20 -87.86 25.05
CA PRO A 3 -83.47 -87.17 23.79
C PRO A 3 -82.25 -87.16 22.86
N ARG A 4 -82.52 -87.17 21.55
CA ARG A 4 -81.51 -86.91 20.51
C ARG A 4 -81.13 -85.42 20.51
N ARG A 5 -79.88 -85.14 20.86
CA ARG A 5 -79.18 -83.90 20.47
C ARG A 5 -79.13 -83.84 18.94
N TYR A 6 -79.62 -82.76 18.35
CA TYR A 6 -79.27 -82.41 16.98
C TYR A 6 -78.13 -81.38 17.00
N ASN A 7 -77.10 -81.71 16.23
CA ASN A 7 -75.89 -80.95 16.01
C ASN A 7 -76.19 -79.52 15.52
N ASN A 8 -75.48 -78.55 16.09
CA ASN A 8 -75.37 -77.20 15.58
C ASN A 8 -74.59 -77.23 14.26
N GLY A 9 -75.29 -77.44 13.15
CA GLY A 9 -74.80 -77.03 11.84
C GLY A 9 -74.59 -75.50 11.82
N PRO A 10 -73.73 -74.97 10.94
CA PRO A 10 -73.49 -73.53 10.86
C PRO A 10 -74.83 -72.81 10.68
N SER A 11 -75.12 -71.86 11.58
CA SER A 11 -76.35 -71.07 11.56
C SER A 11 -76.58 -70.45 10.19
N ILE A 12 -77.84 -70.29 9.78
CA ILE A 12 -78.22 -69.58 8.54
C ILE A 12 -77.53 -68.20 8.45
N LEU A 13 -77.26 -67.55 9.58
CA LEU A 13 -76.48 -66.30 9.66
C LEU A 13 -75.02 -66.46 9.23
N HIS A 14 -74.36 -67.57 9.58
CA HIS A 14 -72.99 -67.87 9.13
C HIS A 14 -72.96 -68.19 7.64
N LEU A 15 -73.98 -68.90 7.13
CA LEU A 15 -74.11 -69.17 5.70
C LEU A 15 -74.35 -67.86 4.92
N PHE A 16 -75.21 -66.97 5.45
CA PHE A 16 -75.44 -65.64 4.89
C PHE A 16 -74.18 -64.79 4.94
N TYR A 17 -73.42 -64.79 6.05
CA TYR A 17 -72.18 -64.02 6.17
C TYR A 17 -71.12 -64.49 5.16
N VAL A 18 -70.95 -65.80 4.98
CA VAL A 18 -70.03 -66.38 3.98
C VAL A 18 -70.50 -66.11 2.55
N LEU A 19 -71.81 -66.16 2.28
CA LEU A 19 -72.38 -65.81 0.97
C LEU A 19 -72.25 -64.31 0.67
N THR A 20 -72.46 -63.42 1.64
CA THR A 20 -72.28 -61.98 1.44
C THR A 20 -70.81 -61.57 1.34
N LEU A 21 -69.88 -62.23 2.06
CA LEU A 21 -68.44 -62.00 1.90
C LEU A 21 -67.95 -62.52 0.53
N GLY A 22 -68.51 -63.63 0.06
CA GLY A 22 -68.20 -64.23 -1.24
C GLY A 22 -68.68 -63.42 -2.45
N ILE A 23 -69.69 -62.56 -2.28
CA ILE A 23 -70.22 -61.68 -3.36
C ILE A 23 -69.35 -60.42 -3.56
N PHE A 24 -68.39 -60.14 -2.69
CA PHE A 24 -67.44 -59.02 -2.85
C PHE A 24 -66.06 -59.42 -3.38
N ILE A 25 -65.85 -60.69 -3.76
CA ILE A 25 -64.70 -61.08 -4.57
C ILE A 25 -65.04 -60.77 -6.03
N ASN A 26 -65.13 -59.47 -6.35
CA ASN A 26 -64.87 -59.08 -7.72
C ASN A 26 -63.42 -59.48 -8.00
N GLU A 27 -63.20 -60.38 -8.96
CA GLU A 27 -61.89 -60.48 -9.61
C GLU A 27 -61.57 -59.08 -10.15
N VAL A 28 -60.91 -58.26 -9.33
CA VAL A 28 -60.19 -57.10 -9.83
C VAL A 28 -59.04 -57.72 -10.61
N LYS A 29 -59.24 -57.93 -11.91
CA LYS A 29 -58.16 -58.26 -12.83
C LYS A 29 -57.18 -57.09 -12.75
N SER A 30 -56.17 -57.25 -11.89
CA SER A 30 -55.05 -56.33 -11.83
C SER A 30 -54.40 -56.40 -13.20
N PHE A 31 -54.35 -55.27 -13.89
CA PHE A 31 -53.63 -55.20 -15.15
C PHE A 31 -52.16 -55.55 -14.88
N ILE A 32 -51.63 -56.48 -15.66
CA ILE A 32 -50.20 -56.79 -15.66
C ILE A 32 -49.73 -56.46 -17.08
N PRO A 33 -48.86 -55.45 -17.25
CA PRO A 33 -48.30 -55.13 -18.55
C PRO A 33 -47.63 -56.35 -19.17
N ALA A 34 -47.85 -56.60 -20.46
CA ALA A 34 -47.19 -57.71 -21.13
C ALA A 34 -45.67 -57.47 -21.25
N GLU A 35 -44.92 -58.55 -21.41
CA GLU A 35 -43.49 -58.51 -21.68
C GLU A 35 -43.21 -57.76 -22.99
N GLN A 36 -42.55 -56.61 -22.90
CA GLN A 36 -42.15 -55.79 -24.03
C GLN A 36 -40.91 -54.97 -23.67
N TYR A 37 -40.15 -54.54 -24.68
CA TYR A 37 -38.96 -53.70 -24.49
C TYR A 37 -39.11 -52.36 -25.21
N GLY A 38 -38.26 -51.39 -24.84
CA GLY A 38 -38.31 -50.06 -25.46
C GLY A 38 -39.52 -49.23 -25.06
N GLN A 39 -40.16 -49.50 -23.92
CA GLN A 39 -41.18 -48.60 -23.37
C GLN A 39 -40.56 -47.25 -23.00
N SER A 40 -41.32 -46.18 -23.19
CA SER A 40 -40.95 -44.85 -22.68
C SER A 40 -41.59 -44.67 -21.31
N SER A 41 -40.90 -44.10 -20.33
CA SER A 41 -41.47 -43.89 -18.99
C SER A 41 -41.12 -42.55 -18.35
N VAL A 42 -42.06 -41.97 -17.61
CA VAL A 42 -41.89 -40.67 -16.94
C VAL A 42 -42.70 -40.60 -15.66
N LEU A 43 -42.10 -40.07 -14.60
CA LEU A 43 -42.77 -39.87 -13.31
C LEU A 43 -43.49 -38.51 -13.30
N VAL A 44 -44.79 -38.52 -13.04
CA VAL A 44 -45.62 -37.32 -12.87
C VAL A 44 -46.35 -37.38 -11.54
N GLY A 45 -45.94 -36.53 -10.60
CA GLY A 45 -46.41 -36.61 -9.22
C GLY A 45 -46.07 -37.98 -8.62
N THR A 46 -47.09 -38.75 -8.26
CA THR A 46 -46.96 -40.12 -7.73
C THR A 46 -47.27 -41.21 -8.76
N LYS A 47 -47.37 -40.88 -10.05
CA LYS A 47 -47.72 -41.82 -11.12
C LYS A 47 -46.57 -41.95 -12.10
N LEU A 48 -45.99 -43.15 -12.20
CA LEU A 48 -44.96 -43.46 -13.19
C LEU A 48 -45.65 -44.00 -14.46
N TYR A 49 -45.78 -43.16 -15.47
CA TYR A 49 -46.41 -43.49 -16.74
C TYR A 49 -45.49 -44.27 -17.65
N PHE A 50 -46.08 -45.16 -18.46
CA PHE A 50 -45.43 -45.97 -19.47
C PHE A 50 -46.19 -45.85 -20.80
N PHE A 51 -45.42 -45.75 -21.90
CA PHE A 51 -45.94 -45.53 -23.24
C PHE A 51 -45.32 -46.51 -24.24
N GLY A 52 -46.18 -47.21 -24.97
CA GLY A 52 -45.82 -48.07 -26.09
C GLY A 52 -44.94 -49.24 -25.66
N GLY A 53 -43.98 -49.61 -26.52
CA GLY A 53 -43.09 -50.76 -26.37
C GLY A 53 -43.19 -51.68 -27.58
N ASN A 54 -42.25 -52.61 -27.70
CA ASN A 54 -42.21 -53.57 -28.80
C ASN A 54 -42.38 -55.01 -28.29
N ARG A 55 -43.34 -55.72 -28.88
CA ARG A 55 -43.71 -57.11 -28.57
C ARG A 55 -43.19 -58.12 -29.61
N GLY A 56 -42.08 -57.82 -30.29
CA GLY A 56 -41.45 -58.69 -31.28
C GLY A 56 -40.74 -57.92 -32.39
N PHE A 57 -40.63 -58.49 -33.59
CA PHE A 57 -39.91 -57.82 -34.69
C PHE A 57 -40.73 -56.72 -35.40
N THR A 58 -42.07 -56.73 -35.32
CA THR A 58 -42.93 -55.79 -36.08
C THR A 58 -44.13 -55.21 -35.32
N LEU A 59 -44.36 -55.61 -34.06
CA LEU A 59 -45.57 -55.23 -33.32
C LEU A 59 -45.28 -54.13 -32.27
N LEU A 60 -45.45 -52.87 -32.69
CA LEU A 60 -45.36 -51.72 -31.80
C LEU A 60 -46.66 -51.55 -31.02
N SER A 61 -46.57 -51.50 -29.70
CA SER A 61 -47.69 -51.27 -28.79
C SER A 61 -48.10 -49.80 -28.79
N ASN A 62 -49.39 -49.54 -28.63
CA ASN A 62 -49.96 -48.21 -28.41
C ASN A 62 -50.48 -48.04 -26.98
N GLU A 63 -50.09 -48.94 -26.07
CA GLU A 63 -50.56 -48.95 -24.71
C GLU A 63 -50.08 -47.73 -23.92
N VAL A 64 -50.95 -47.31 -23.00
CA VAL A 64 -50.67 -46.28 -22.01
C VAL A 64 -51.13 -46.80 -20.67
N PHE A 65 -50.23 -46.85 -19.71
CA PHE A 65 -50.53 -47.30 -18.35
C PHE A 65 -49.61 -46.61 -17.36
N TYR A 66 -49.90 -46.70 -16.06
CA TYR A 66 -49.00 -46.18 -15.03
C TYR A 66 -48.93 -47.07 -13.80
N LEU A 67 -47.83 -46.92 -13.05
CA LEU A 67 -47.66 -47.46 -11.71
C LEU A 67 -47.94 -46.34 -10.69
N ASP A 68 -48.90 -46.55 -9.78
CA ASP A 68 -49.14 -45.61 -8.69
C ASP A 68 -48.17 -45.86 -7.53
N VAL A 69 -47.20 -44.96 -7.36
CA VAL A 69 -46.18 -45.06 -6.31
C VAL A 69 -46.53 -44.21 -5.09
N SER A 70 -47.78 -43.77 -4.93
CA SER A 70 -48.23 -42.99 -3.76
C SER A 70 -48.21 -43.78 -2.46
N GLN A 71 -48.29 -45.11 -2.53
CA GLN A 71 -48.25 -46.03 -1.40
C GLN A 71 -47.20 -47.12 -1.63
N SER A 72 -46.68 -47.74 -0.57
CA SER A 72 -45.77 -48.88 -0.67
C SER A 72 -46.49 -50.13 -1.22
N PHE A 73 -45.83 -50.89 -2.08
CA PHE A 73 -46.33 -52.14 -2.66
C PHE A 73 -45.22 -53.21 -2.72
N THR A 74 -45.60 -54.47 -2.90
CA THR A 74 -44.67 -55.59 -3.12
C THR A 74 -44.61 -55.96 -4.60
N SER A 75 -43.57 -56.68 -5.02
CA SER A 75 -43.43 -57.15 -6.41
C SER A 75 -44.55 -58.11 -6.85
N GLU A 76 -45.30 -58.67 -5.90
CA GLU A 76 -46.42 -59.60 -6.18
C GLU A 76 -47.71 -58.86 -6.54
N ILE A 77 -47.90 -57.62 -6.04
CA ILE A 77 -49.15 -56.85 -6.22
C ILE A 77 -48.81 -55.39 -6.59
N PRO A 78 -48.17 -55.15 -7.75
CA PRO A 78 -47.89 -53.80 -8.20
C PRO A 78 -49.19 -53.06 -8.59
N PRO A 79 -49.40 -51.81 -8.14
CA PRO A 79 -50.61 -51.03 -8.39
C PRO A 79 -50.62 -50.42 -9.81
N TRP A 80 -50.72 -51.28 -10.82
CA TRP A 80 -50.82 -50.87 -12.21
C TRP A 80 -52.22 -50.38 -12.56
N VAL A 81 -52.29 -49.32 -13.37
CA VAL A 81 -53.54 -48.81 -13.95
C VAL A 81 -53.40 -48.73 -15.45
N ASP A 82 -54.24 -49.49 -16.16
CA ASP A 82 -54.32 -49.44 -17.62
C ASP A 82 -55.21 -48.28 -18.08
N LEU A 83 -54.67 -47.43 -18.95
CA LEU A 83 -55.39 -46.33 -19.57
C LEU A 83 -55.67 -46.58 -21.05
N THR A 84 -55.19 -47.69 -21.62
CA THR A 84 -55.18 -47.96 -23.06
C THR A 84 -56.57 -47.85 -23.68
N SER A 85 -57.61 -48.34 -23.01
CA SER A 85 -59.00 -48.25 -23.51
C SER A 85 -59.52 -46.81 -23.67
N SER A 86 -59.01 -45.87 -22.86
CA SER A 86 -59.45 -44.47 -22.84
C SER A 86 -58.47 -43.49 -23.48
N ALA A 87 -57.20 -43.86 -23.56
CA ALA A 87 -56.09 -42.92 -23.79
C ALA A 87 -54.93 -43.53 -24.57
N ALA A 88 -55.18 -44.60 -25.35
CA ALA A 88 -54.18 -45.22 -26.21
C ALA A 88 -53.42 -44.19 -27.04
N ILE A 89 -52.15 -44.47 -27.29
CA ILE A 89 -51.35 -43.69 -28.23
C ILE A 89 -52.04 -43.81 -29.61
N PRO A 90 -52.17 -42.70 -30.38
CA PRO A 90 -52.78 -42.75 -31.71
C PRO A 90 -52.02 -43.59 -32.74
N PHE A 91 -50.86 -44.14 -32.37
CA PHE A 91 -49.94 -44.92 -33.19
C PHE A 91 -49.19 -45.93 -32.31
N GLY A 92 -48.67 -47.01 -32.88
CA GLY A 92 -47.74 -47.89 -32.19
C GLY A 92 -46.39 -47.19 -31.97
N SER A 93 -45.86 -47.20 -30.76
CA SER A 93 -44.63 -46.49 -30.39
C SER A 93 -43.63 -47.41 -29.70
N SER A 94 -42.33 -47.26 -29.97
CA SER A 94 -41.27 -47.90 -29.18
C SER A 94 -39.98 -47.07 -29.20
N ALA A 95 -39.26 -47.06 -28.09
CA ALA A 95 -38.00 -46.36 -27.84
C ALA A 95 -38.07 -44.86 -28.11
N ALA A 96 -39.25 -44.26 -27.94
CA ALA A 96 -39.45 -42.82 -28.00
C ALA A 96 -38.79 -42.15 -26.78
N ALA A 97 -38.39 -40.89 -26.95
CA ALA A 97 -38.08 -40.04 -25.82
C ALA A 97 -39.36 -39.62 -25.13
N VAL A 98 -39.28 -39.46 -23.82
CA VAL A 98 -40.37 -38.85 -23.06
C VAL A 98 -39.84 -37.68 -22.25
N SER A 99 -40.65 -36.64 -22.19
CA SER A 99 -40.35 -35.37 -21.53
C SER A 99 -41.56 -34.91 -20.74
N LEU A 100 -41.32 -34.27 -19.60
CA LEU A 100 -42.36 -33.63 -18.80
C LEU A 100 -42.23 -32.12 -18.95
N SER A 101 -43.35 -31.45 -19.21
CA SER A 101 -43.46 -29.99 -19.20
C SER A 101 -44.83 -29.58 -18.64
N GLY A 102 -45.07 -28.29 -18.47
CA GLY A 102 -46.25 -27.73 -17.81
C GLY A 102 -46.00 -27.39 -16.34
N THR A 103 -47.06 -26.96 -15.66
CA THR A 103 -47.00 -26.61 -14.23
C THR A 103 -47.22 -27.87 -13.37
N LYS A 104 -46.91 -27.78 -12.08
CA LYS A 104 -47.22 -28.84 -11.11
C LYS A 104 -48.70 -29.24 -11.15
N ASP A 105 -49.58 -28.27 -11.44
CA ASP A 105 -51.02 -28.49 -11.47
C ASP A 105 -51.49 -29.07 -12.81
N ASN A 106 -50.89 -28.69 -13.96
CA ASN A 106 -51.26 -29.21 -15.28
C ASN A 106 -50.04 -29.77 -16.04
N PRO A 107 -49.57 -30.97 -15.69
CA PRO A 107 -48.44 -31.60 -16.37
C PRO A 107 -48.85 -32.15 -17.73
N ASN A 108 -48.06 -31.82 -18.75
CA ASN A 108 -48.12 -32.36 -20.09
C ASN A 108 -46.89 -33.24 -20.34
N ILE A 109 -47.13 -34.46 -20.82
CA ILE A 109 -46.08 -35.39 -21.21
C ILE A 109 -45.86 -35.25 -22.72
N TYR A 110 -44.62 -35.09 -23.16
CA TYR A 110 -44.27 -35.06 -24.57
C TYR A 110 -43.56 -36.35 -24.95
N LEU A 111 -44.06 -37.03 -25.98
CA LEU A 111 -43.50 -38.23 -26.57
C LEU A 111 -42.84 -37.86 -27.91
N ILE A 112 -41.55 -38.13 -28.04
CA ILE A 112 -40.72 -37.65 -29.14
C ILE A 112 -40.03 -38.81 -29.86
N GLY A 113 -40.28 -38.97 -31.14
CA GLY A 113 -39.60 -39.92 -32.01
C GLY A 113 -39.86 -41.39 -31.62
N GLY A 114 -38.81 -42.21 -31.68
CA GLY A 114 -38.88 -43.67 -31.57
C GLY A 114 -39.24 -44.34 -32.90
N LEU A 115 -39.44 -45.66 -32.85
CA LEU A 115 -40.18 -46.39 -33.88
C LEU A 115 -41.65 -46.01 -33.74
N MET A 116 -42.24 -45.57 -34.85
CA MET A 116 -43.64 -45.16 -34.91
C MET A 116 -44.32 -45.95 -36.03
N ASN A 117 -45.44 -46.58 -35.73
CA ASN A 117 -46.26 -47.28 -36.71
C ASN A 117 -47.69 -46.72 -36.67
N TYR A 118 -48.06 -46.01 -37.73
CA TYR A 118 -49.39 -45.43 -37.88
C TYR A 118 -50.29 -46.41 -38.63
N SER A 119 -51.39 -46.84 -38.00
CA SER A 119 -52.31 -47.84 -38.55
C SER A 119 -53.08 -47.36 -39.79
N SER A 120 -53.12 -46.05 -40.04
CA SER A 120 -53.82 -45.43 -41.18
C SER A 120 -52.91 -44.44 -41.93
N VAL A 121 -52.99 -44.49 -43.26
CA VAL A 121 -52.23 -43.63 -44.18
C VAL A 121 -52.57 -42.13 -44.00
N ASN A 122 -53.77 -41.83 -43.50
CA ASN A 122 -54.29 -40.47 -43.31
C ASN A 122 -54.02 -39.89 -41.90
N SER A 123 -53.30 -40.62 -41.03
CA SER A 123 -52.99 -40.11 -39.69
C SER A 123 -51.97 -38.97 -39.77
N PRO A 124 -52.14 -37.86 -39.04
CA PRO A 124 -51.15 -36.79 -39.01
C PRO A 124 -49.83 -37.30 -38.43
N LYS A 125 -48.81 -37.38 -39.30
CA LYS A 125 -47.47 -37.88 -38.94
C LYS A 125 -46.68 -36.74 -38.28
N SER A 126 -46.53 -36.83 -36.96
CA SER A 126 -45.64 -35.94 -36.20
C SER A 126 -44.60 -36.75 -35.45
N LEU A 127 -43.42 -36.17 -35.25
CA LEU A 127 -42.39 -36.73 -34.36
C LEU A 127 -42.58 -36.30 -32.91
N LEU A 128 -43.46 -35.33 -32.65
CA LEU A 128 -43.77 -34.81 -31.33
C LEU A 128 -45.27 -34.96 -31.11
N HIS A 129 -45.62 -35.66 -30.03
CA HIS A 129 -46.99 -35.76 -29.55
C HIS A 129 -47.02 -35.36 -28.09
N SER A 130 -48.06 -34.65 -27.67
CA SER A 130 -48.28 -34.26 -26.28
C SER A 130 -49.46 -35.03 -25.71
N PHE A 131 -49.34 -35.43 -24.45
CA PHE A 131 -50.35 -36.14 -23.68
C PHE A 131 -50.67 -35.33 -22.44
N ASN A 132 -51.90 -34.84 -22.36
CA ASN A 132 -52.37 -34.08 -21.21
C ASN A 132 -52.85 -35.05 -20.12
N THR A 133 -52.17 -35.05 -18.98
CA THR A 133 -52.40 -36.03 -17.90
C THR A 133 -53.70 -35.83 -17.13
N GLN A 134 -54.35 -34.65 -17.25
CA GLN A 134 -55.65 -34.38 -16.63
C GLN A 134 -56.82 -34.84 -17.51
N THR A 135 -56.77 -34.50 -18.80
CA THR A 135 -57.83 -34.80 -19.77
C THR A 135 -57.68 -36.17 -20.43
N LEU A 136 -56.49 -36.78 -20.31
CA LEU A 136 -56.09 -38.04 -20.94
C LEU A 136 -56.20 -38.01 -22.48
N LYS A 137 -55.93 -36.85 -23.08
CA LYS A 137 -55.98 -36.63 -24.52
C LYS A 137 -54.60 -36.42 -25.12
N TRP A 138 -54.44 -36.92 -26.33
CA TRP A 138 -53.27 -36.69 -27.18
C TRP A 138 -53.51 -35.51 -28.12
N ASP A 139 -52.46 -34.72 -28.35
CA ASP A 139 -52.46 -33.61 -29.30
C ASP A 139 -51.11 -33.49 -30.01
N ILE A 140 -51.09 -32.84 -31.18
CA ILE A 140 -49.89 -32.53 -31.96
C ILE A 140 -49.64 -31.03 -31.84
N PRO A 141 -48.61 -30.59 -31.09
CA PRO A 141 -48.27 -29.17 -30.99
C PRO A 141 -47.97 -28.55 -32.36
N ASP A 142 -48.29 -27.27 -32.54
CA ASP A 142 -47.92 -26.49 -33.75
C ASP A 142 -46.43 -26.12 -33.70
N ILE A 143 -45.57 -26.99 -34.24
CA ILE A 143 -44.11 -26.85 -34.20
C ILE A 143 -43.64 -25.85 -35.25
N LYS A 144 -42.93 -24.79 -34.84
CA LYS A 144 -42.27 -23.85 -35.76
C LYS A 144 -40.77 -24.15 -35.84
N GLY A 145 -40.19 -24.12 -37.05
CA GLY A 145 -38.74 -24.29 -37.29
C GLY A 145 -38.35 -25.60 -38.02
N LYS A 146 -37.04 -25.91 -38.06
CA LYS A 146 -36.50 -27.09 -38.77
C LYS A 146 -36.61 -28.35 -37.90
N VAL A 147 -37.57 -29.21 -38.22
CA VAL A 147 -37.83 -30.47 -37.47
C VAL A 147 -36.74 -31.52 -37.77
N PRO A 148 -36.13 -32.15 -36.75
CA PRO A 148 -35.16 -33.24 -36.94
C PRO A 148 -35.82 -34.52 -37.47
N LYS A 149 -35.05 -35.47 -38.01
CA LYS A 149 -35.55 -36.82 -38.38
C LYS A 149 -35.73 -37.71 -37.14
N ALA A 150 -36.56 -38.76 -37.23
CA ALA A 150 -36.85 -39.70 -36.13
C ALA A 150 -35.59 -40.36 -35.52
N ARG A 151 -35.54 -40.54 -34.18
CA ARG A 151 -34.42 -41.16 -33.43
C ARG A 151 -34.95 -42.04 -32.28
N MET A 152 -34.17 -43.03 -31.84
CA MET A 152 -34.51 -43.99 -30.77
C MET A 152 -33.50 -43.97 -29.60
N LEU A 153 -33.90 -44.47 -28.41
CA LEU A 153 -33.08 -44.68 -27.20
C LEU A 153 -32.63 -43.39 -26.47
N MET A 154 -33.58 -42.54 -26.13
CA MET A 154 -33.33 -41.24 -25.49
C MET A 154 -33.70 -41.27 -23.99
N LYS A 155 -32.95 -40.56 -23.12
CA LYS A 155 -33.12 -40.69 -21.64
C LYS A 155 -33.53 -39.44 -20.84
N ALA A 156 -33.52 -38.22 -21.39
CA ALA A 156 -34.07 -36.99 -20.78
C ALA A 156 -33.93 -35.82 -21.78
N ILE A 157 -34.49 -34.63 -21.50
CA ILE A 157 -34.42 -33.44 -22.38
C ILE A 157 -32.99 -32.87 -22.44
N VAL A 158 -32.12 -33.55 -23.19
CA VAL A 158 -31.02 -33.02 -24.01
C VAL A 158 -30.88 -34.03 -25.16
N TYR A 159 -31.03 -33.59 -26.41
CA TYR A 159 -31.02 -34.48 -27.58
C TYR A 159 -29.56 -34.78 -27.97
N ILE A 160 -28.93 -35.78 -27.33
CA ILE A 160 -27.53 -36.15 -27.56
C ILE A 160 -27.46 -37.59 -28.08
N GLY A 161 -26.94 -37.78 -29.30
CA GLY A 161 -26.69 -39.09 -29.92
C GLY A 161 -27.95 -39.85 -30.41
N GLY A 162 -27.74 -41.05 -30.97
CA GLY A 162 -28.79 -41.97 -31.43
C GLY A 162 -28.43 -42.75 -32.71
N LEU A 163 -29.33 -43.65 -33.12
CA LEU A 163 -29.27 -44.35 -34.42
C LEU A 163 -30.33 -43.80 -35.37
N ASN A 164 -29.94 -43.52 -36.61
CA ASN A 164 -30.83 -43.09 -37.68
C ASN A 164 -31.21 -44.30 -38.54
N ILE A 165 -32.50 -44.56 -38.71
CA ILE A 165 -33.03 -45.60 -39.61
C ILE A 165 -33.63 -44.89 -40.82
N GLY A 166 -32.92 -44.94 -41.96
CA GLY A 166 -33.45 -44.49 -43.24
C GLY A 166 -34.43 -45.50 -43.84
N GLU A 167 -35.27 -45.05 -44.80
CA GLU A 167 -36.27 -45.88 -45.50
C GLU A 167 -35.69 -47.05 -46.31
N ILE A 168 -34.36 -47.15 -46.48
CA ILE A 168 -33.70 -48.25 -47.21
C ILE A 168 -32.40 -48.64 -46.47
N ASN A 169 -32.45 -49.77 -45.76
CA ASN A 169 -31.34 -50.58 -45.23
C ASN A 169 -30.01 -49.87 -44.90
N GLY A 170 -29.98 -49.12 -43.81
CA GLY A 170 -28.72 -48.70 -43.19
C GLY A 170 -28.93 -47.99 -41.86
N ILE A 171 -28.60 -48.66 -40.75
CA ILE A 171 -28.48 -48.02 -39.44
C ILE A 171 -27.24 -47.11 -39.48
N LYS A 172 -27.43 -45.78 -39.32
CA LYS A 172 -26.31 -44.84 -39.17
C LYS A 172 -26.20 -44.35 -37.73
N ILE A 173 -24.99 -44.41 -37.17
CA ILE A 173 -24.65 -43.77 -35.89
C ILE A 173 -24.66 -42.26 -36.11
N VAL A 174 -25.41 -41.52 -35.27
CA VAL A 174 -25.48 -40.06 -35.34
C VAL A 174 -24.31 -39.44 -34.58
N ASP A 175 -23.75 -38.38 -35.14
CA ASP A 175 -22.69 -37.58 -34.51
C ASP A 175 -23.18 -36.98 -33.18
N ILE A 176 -22.43 -37.23 -32.11
CA ILE A 176 -22.74 -36.76 -30.75
C ILE A 176 -22.52 -35.25 -30.58
N ALA A 177 -21.84 -34.60 -31.54
CA ALA A 177 -21.58 -33.16 -31.52
C ALA A 177 -22.81 -32.30 -31.84
N GLU A 178 -23.86 -32.86 -32.49
CA GLU A 178 -25.09 -32.13 -32.78
C GLU A 178 -26.11 -32.28 -31.63
N ILE A 179 -26.06 -31.34 -30.67
CA ILE A 179 -27.01 -31.32 -29.56
C ILE A 179 -28.23 -30.47 -29.93
N TYR A 180 -29.43 -31.04 -29.90
CA TYR A 180 -30.67 -30.29 -30.13
C TYR A 180 -31.39 -30.06 -28.79
N LEU A 181 -31.95 -28.87 -28.58
CA LEU A 181 -32.72 -28.51 -27.38
C LEU A 181 -34.12 -28.06 -27.81
N TYR A 182 -35.16 -28.60 -27.18
CA TYR A 182 -36.53 -28.14 -27.36
C TYR A 182 -36.90 -27.23 -26.18
N ASP A 183 -37.09 -25.94 -26.45
CA ASP A 183 -37.57 -24.98 -25.45
C ASP A 183 -39.09 -25.10 -25.32
N THR A 184 -39.53 -25.64 -24.19
CA THR A 184 -40.94 -25.89 -23.86
C THR A 184 -41.72 -24.64 -23.47
N LYS A 185 -41.06 -23.48 -23.28
CA LYS A 185 -41.74 -22.20 -23.05
C LYS A 185 -42.07 -21.48 -24.34
N SER A 186 -41.31 -21.75 -25.40
CA SER A 186 -41.44 -21.07 -26.69
C SER A 186 -41.79 -22.02 -27.84
N ASP A 187 -42.02 -23.30 -27.55
CA ASP A 187 -42.38 -24.38 -28.48
C ASP A 187 -41.47 -24.47 -29.72
N ARG A 188 -40.16 -24.30 -29.54
CA ARG A 188 -39.17 -24.28 -30.63
C ARG A 188 -37.99 -25.23 -30.41
N TRP A 189 -37.50 -25.81 -31.51
CA TRP A 189 -36.24 -26.56 -31.53
C TRP A 189 -35.07 -25.63 -31.84
N GLU A 190 -34.01 -25.72 -31.04
CA GLU A 190 -32.73 -25.04 -31.24
C GLU A 190 -31.61 -26.08 -31.40
N VAL A 191 -30.64 -25.78 -32.25
CA VAL A 191 -29.38 -26.53 -32.31
C VAL A 191 -28.41 -25.85 -31.35
N MET A 192 -27.96 -26.57 -30.32
CA MET A 192 -26.78 -26.18 -29.56
C MET A 192 -25.56 -26.53 -30.40
N ASP A 193 -25.05 -25.55 -31.13
CA ASP A 193 -23.70 -25.62 -31.66
C ASP A 193 -22.74 -25.64 -30.48
N ILE A 194 -22.14 -26.80 -30.21
CA ILE A 194 -20.93 -26.86 -29.38
C ILE A 194 -19.79 -26.29 -30.24
N TYR A 195 -19.82 -24.98 -30.50
CA TYR A 195 -18.60 -24.30 -30.90
C TYR A 195 -17.57 -24.61 -29.82
N ASN A 196 -16.36 -25.05 -30.21
CA ASN A 196 -15.24 -25.14 -29.29
C ASN A 196 -15.10 -23.78 -28.60
N MET A 197 -15.63 -23.68 -27.38
CA MET A 197 -15.59 -22.43 -26.63
C MET A 197 -14.12 -22.14 -26.37
N VAL A 198 -13.71 -20.93 -26.70
CA VAL A 198 -12.30 -20.58 -26.64
C VAL A 198 -12.09 -19.82 -25.34
N ASN A 199 -11.21 -20.32 -24.48
CA ASN A 199 -10.79 -19.57 -23.31
C ASN A 199 -10.28 -18.19 -23.76
N ALA A 200 -10.89 -17.12 -23.25
CA ALA A 200 -10.61 -15.76 -23.70
C ALA A 200 -9.14 -15.38 -23.50
N GLN A 201 -8.56 -15.73 -22.35
CA GLN A 201 -7.18 -15.41 -22.02
C GLN A 201 -6.21 -16.15 -22.96
N GLU A 202 -6.39 -17.46 -23.12
CA GLU A 202 -5.53 -18.27 -24.00
C GLU A 202 -5.61 -17.79 -25.46
N TYR A 203 -6.80 -17.44 -25.94
CA TYR A 203 -6.96 -16.88 -27.28
C TYR A 203 -6.16 -15.60 -27.44
N ILE A 204 -6.28 -14.68 -26.49
CA ILE A 204 -5.62 -13.39 -26.59
C ILE A 204 -4.10 -13.53 -26.53
N GLU A 205 -3.57 -14.32 -25.60
CA GLU A 205 -2.13 -14.55 -25.46
C GLU A 205 -1.52 -15.24 -26.68
N LYS A 206 -2.28 -16.13 -27.33
CA LYS A 206 -1.82 -16.82 -28.54
C LYS A 206 -1.82 -15.92 -29.78
N ASN A 207 -2.76 -14.98 -29.89
CA ASN A 207 -3.00 -14.22 -31.13
C ASN A 207 -2.46 -12.78 -31.08
N PHE A 208 -2.21 -12.22 -29.90
CA PHE A 208 -1.80 -10.83 -29.73
C PHE A 208 -0.51 -10.73 -28.90
N PRO A 209 0.56 -10.13 -29.43
CA PRO A 209 1.77 -9.88 -28.66
C PRO A 209 1.51 -8.80 -27.59
N LYS A 210 2.30 -8.82 -26.50
CA LYS A 210 2.07 -7.94 -25.34
C LYS A 210 2.26 -6.44 -25.63
N ASP A 211 2.98 -6.11 -26.71
CA ASP A 211 3.24 -4.73 -27.16
C ASP A 211 2.21 -4.21 -28.17
N VAL A 212 1.17 -4.99 -28.50
CA VAL A 212 0.15 -4.61 -29.49
C VAL A 212 -0.60 -3.33 -29.09
N ASN A 213 -0.99 -2.53 -30.08
CA ASN A 213 -1.79 -1.33 -29.89
C ASN A 213 -3.30 -1.63 -29.88
N GLU A 214 -3.75 -2.73 -30.48
CA GLU A 214 -5.18 -3.03 -30.62
C GLU A 214 -5.45 -4.51 -30.39
N VAL A 215 -6.50 -4.80 -29.62
CA VAL A 215 -7.04 -6.15 -29.43
C VAL A 215 -8.44 -6.18 -30.04
N ILE A 216 -8.60 -6.88 -31.15
CA ILE A 216 -9.86 -7.01 -31.88
C ILE A 216 -10.21 -8.50 -32.00
N ALA A 217 -11.05 -8.99 -31.09
CA ALA A 217 -11.47 -10.38 -30.99
C ALA A 217 -13.00 -10.50 -31.03
N ILE A 218 -13.60 -9.98 -32.09
CA ILE A 218 -15.05 -9.98 -32.32
C ILE A 218 -15.51 -11.37 -32.78
N ASP A 219 -16.61 -11.86 -32.20
CA ASP A 219 -17.27 -13.12 -32.60
C ASP A 219 -16.30 -14.32 -32.66
N LYS A 220 -15.50 -14.46 -31.60
CA LYS A 220 -14.50 -15.54 -31.47
C LYS A 220 -14.94 -16.66 -30.56
N GLN A 221 -16.20 -16.63 -30.12
CA GLN A 221 -16.76 -17.58 -29.15
C GLN A 221 -15.94 -17.63 -27.85
N LEU A 222 -15.46 -16.45 -27.41
CA LEU A 222 -14.67 -16.33 -26.20
C LEU A 222 -15.53 -16.53 -24.96
N GLU A 223 -14.99 -17.24 -23.98
CA GLU A 223 -15.62 -17.45 -22.68
C GLU A 223 -14.70 -17.15 -21.49
N GLY A 224 -15.33 -17.01 -20.32
CA GLY A 224 -14.63 -16.85 -19.05
C GLY A 224 -14.25 -15.40 -18.77
N SER A 225 -13.05 -15.21 -18.24
CA SER A 225 -12.50 -13.93 -17.81
C SER A 225 -11.34 -13.53 -18.71
N LEU A 226 -11.23 -12.23 -19.01
CA LEU A 226 -10.12 -11.68 -19.79
C LEU A 226 -9.36 -10.61 -19.00
N ASP A 227 -8.05 -10.79 -18.85
CA ASP A 227 -7.14 -9.81 -18.26
C ASP A 227 -6.16 -9.28 -19.31
N LEU A 228 -6.31 -7.99 -19.63
CA LEU A 228 -5.46 -7.26 -20.55
C LEU A 228 -4.48 -6.32 -19.83
N SER A 229 -4.27 -6.48 -18.52
CA SER A 229 -3.42 -5.58 -17.73
C SER A 229 -1.96 -5.56 -18.18
N GLU A 230 -1.46 -6.64 -18.78
CA GLU A 230 -0.09 -6.71 -19.30
C GLU A 230 0.08 -6.08 -20.70
N TYR A 231 -1.01 -5.68 -21.35
CA TYR A 231 -1.01 -5.09 -22.70
C TYR A 231 -0.92 -3.56 -22.61
N ASN A 232 0.27 -3.05 -22.26
CA ASN A 232 0.48 -1.64 -21.90
C ASN A 232 0.29 -0.63 -23.04
N ASN A 233 0.31 -1.08 -24.29
CA ASN A 233 0.27 -0.21 -25.47
C ASN A 233 -1.13 0.01 -26.06
N LEU A 234 -2.15 -0.62 -25.49
CA LEU A 234 -3.49 -0.61 -26.06
C LEU A 234 -4.07 0.80 -26.21
N THR A 235 -4.58 1.06 -27.41
CA THR A 235 -5.39 2.22 -27.78
C THR A 235 -6.85 1.83 -28.07
N CYS A 236 -7.08 0.58 -28.47
CA CYS A 236 -8.38 0.03 -28.85
C CYS A 236 -8.58 -1.39 -28.31
N VAL A 237 -9.77 -1.68 -27.76
CA VAL A 237 -10.19 -3.04 -27.38
C VAL A 237 -11.59 -3.30 -27.93
N ASP A 238 -11.74 -4.26 -28.84
CA ASP A 238 -13.04 -4.72 -29.33
C ASP A 238 -13.16 -6.23 -29.18
N ILE A 239 -13.94 -6.65 -28.19
CA ILE A 239 -14.19 -8.05 -27.84
C ILE A 239 -15.68 -8.36 -27.90
N GLY A 240 -16.40 -7.63 -28.75
CA GLY A 240 -17.85 -7.80 -28.92
C GLY A 240 -18.27 -9.17 -29.46
N ILE A 241 -19.55 -9.49 -29.30
CA ILE A 241 -20.18 -10.72 -29.82
C ILE A 241 -19.54 -11.98 -29.19
N ASN A 242 -19.17 -11.90 -27.91
CA ASN A 242 -18.69 -13.03 -27.11
C ASN A 242 -19.57 -13.17 -25.87
N SER A 243 -20.75 -13.76 -26.04
CA SER A 243 -21.83 -13.77 -25.03
C SER A 243 -21.47 -14.45 -23.71
N ARG A 244 -20.46 -15.32 -23.72
CA ARG A 244 -19.96 -16.05 -22.54
C ARG A 244 -18.72 -15.43 -21.89
N LEU A 245 -18.24 -14.30 -22.41
CA LEU A 245 -17.21 -13.52 -21.77
C LEU A 245 -17.85 -12.73 -20.62
N THR A 246 -17.39 -12.96 -19.39
CA THR A 246 -18.05 -12.49 -18.16
C THR A 246 -17.30 -11.38 -17.45
N SER A 247 -16.00 -11.22 -17.69
CA SER A 247 -15.23 -10.14 -17.06
C SER A 247 -14.12 -9.61 -17.97
N LEU A 248 -13.80 -8.33 -17.79
CA LEU A 248 -12.67 -7.65 -18.42
C LEU A 248 -11.88 -6.87 -17.36
N GLN A 249 -10.57 -7.09 -17.32
CA GLN A 249 -9.63 -6.33 -16.50
C GLN A 249 -8.65 -5.57 -17.39
N LEU A 250 -8.34 -4.34 -17.00
CA LEU A 250 -7.43 -3.44 -17.70
C LEU A 250 -6.51 -2.77 -16.68
N ALA A 251 -5.24 -2.58 -17.06
CA ALA A 251 -4.34 -1.71 -16.33
C ALA A 251 -4.73 -0.23 -16.51
N HIS A 252 -4.20 0.62 -15.64
CA HIS A 252 -4.35 2.06 -15.80
C HIS A 252 -3.69 2.53 -17.10
N SER A 253 -4.50 2.99 -18.06
CA SER A 253 -4.02 3.41 -19.37
C SER A 253 -4.73 4.66 -19.84
N SER A 254 -3.96 5.73 -20.03
CA SER A 254 -4.41 6.96 -20.68
C SER A 254 -4.42 6.85 -22.22
N ARG A 255 -4.04 5.70 -22.78
CA ARG A 255 -3.93 5.50 -24.23
C ARG A 255 -5.19 4.90 -24.85
N ILE A 256 -5.97 4.16 -24.06
CA ILE A 256 -7.20 3.52 -24.53
C ILE A 256 -8.25 4.59 -24.80
N THR A 257 -8.67 4.69 -26.07
CA THR A 257 -9.66 5.67 -26.54
C THR A 257 -10.97 5.01 -26.97
N PHE A 258 -10.97 3.71 -27.25
CA PHE A 258 -12.14 2.95 -27.67
C PHE A 258 -12.22 1.59 -26.97
N ILE A 259 -13.41 1.26 -26.44
CA ILE A 259 -13.73 -0.10 -25.96
C ILE A 259 -15.08 -0.54 -26.51
N SER A 260 -15.15 -1.76 -27.05
CA SER A 260 -16.39 -2.42 -27.39
C SER A 260 -16.47 -3.79 -26.71
N ILE A 261 -17.51 -3.96 -25.91
CA ILE A 261 -17.89 -5.18 -25.22
C ILE A 261 -19.36 -5.53 -25.56
N CYS A 262 -19.82 -5.13 -26.73
CA CYS A 262 -21.21 -5.34 -27.14
C CYS A 262 -21.54 -6.84 -27.20
N ALA A 263 -22.76 -7.23 -26.82
CA ALA A 263 -23.19 -8.64 -26.80
C ALA A 263 -22.20 -9.58 -26.05
N THR A 264 -21.63 -9.11 -24.94
CA THR A 264 -20.89 -9.93 -23.95
C THR A 264 -21.72 -10.15 -22.69
N GLY A 265 -21.28 -11.05 -21.81
CA GLY A 265 -21.83 -11.25 -20.48
C GLY A 265 -21.20 -10.36 -19.39
N ILE A 266 -20.40 -9.35 -19.77
CA ILE A 266 -19.73 -8.45 -18.82
C ILE A 266 -20.75 -7.47 -18.23
N ASP A 267 -20.95 -7.54 -16.91
CA ASP A 267 -21.85 -6.67 -16.16
C ASP A 267 -21.13 -5.67 -15.23
N ASN A 268 -19.85 -5.91 -14.93
CA ASN A 268 -19.00 -5.02 -14.15
C ASN A 268 -18.14 -4.11 -15.04
N PHE A 269 -18.39 -2.81 -14.97
CA PHE A 269 -17.68 -1.79 -15.77
C PHE A 269 -16.62 -1.00 -14.98
N SER A 270 -16.16 -1.50 -13.83
CA SER A 270 -15.17 -0.81 -12.99
C SER A 270 -13.86 -0.52 -13.73
N PHE A 271 -13.53 -1.32 -14.76
CA PHE A 271 -12.35 -1.11 -15.59
C PHE A 271 -12.32 0.26 -16.29
N LEU A 272 -13.48 0.91 -16.48
CA LEU A 272 -13.56 2.26 -17.06
C LEU A 272 -12.89 3.33 -16.18
N ALA A 273 -12.77 3.10 -14.87
CA ALA A 273 -12.05 4.00 -13.98
C ALA A 273 -10.54 4.05 -14.27
N TYR A 274 -10.01 3.02 -14.95
CA TYR A 274 -8.61 2.91 -15.32
C TYR A 274 -8.33 3.44 -16.74
N THR A 275 -9.34 3.93 -17.47
CA THR A 275 -9.21 4.44 -18.85
C THR A 275 -9.68 5.91 -18.97
N PRO A 276 -8.93 6.87 -18.40
CA PRO A 276 -9.39 8.26 -18.26
C PRO A 276 -9.64 9.00 -19.58
N ASN A 277 -9.06 8.54 -20.69
CA ASN A 277 -9.15 9.17 -22.01
C ASN A 277 -10.10 8.43 -22.97
N ILE A 278 -11.01 7.60 -22.45
CA ILE A 278 -11.92 6.85 -23.32
C ILE A 278 -12.94 7.76 -24.02
N HIS A 279 -12.95 7.73 -25.35
CA HIS A 279 -13.80 8.57 -26.19
C HIS A 279 -15.14 7.86 -26.52
N ALA A 280 -15.13 6.54 -26.69
CA ALA A 280 -16.32 5.76 -27.02
C ALA A 280 -16.31 4.39 -26.34
N VAL A 281 -17.50 3.96 -25.87
CA VAL A 281 -17.72 2.66 -25.23
C VAL A 281 -18.99 2.03 -25.80
N CYS A 282 -18.89 0.81 -26.33
CA CYS A 282 -20.04 0.00 -26.75
C CYS A 282 -20.34 -1.08 -25.69
N LEU A 283 -21.43 -0.92 -24.93
CA LEU A 283 -21.82 -1.84 -23.85
C LEU A 283 -22.77 -2.97 -24.33
N PRO A 284 -22.91 -4.09 -23.59
CA PRO A 284 -23.83 -5.18 -23.92
C PRO A 284 -25.28 -4.71 -24.03
N ARG A 285 -26.07 -5.27 -24.97
CA ARG A 285 -27.51 -4.95 -25.09
C ARG A 285 -28.29 -5.63 -23.95
N GLY A 286 -28.61 -4.88 -22.90
CA GLY A 286 -29.56 -5.27 -21.87
C GLY A 286 -30.30 -4.05 -21.32
N GLY A 287 -31.62 -3.98 -21.53
CA GLY A 287 -32.58 -3.20 -20.74
C GLY A 287 -32.66 -1.68 -20.95
N ASP A 288 -33.66 -1.26 -21.72
CA ASP A 288 -34.30 0.07 -21.84
C ASP A 288 -33.53 1.30 -22.38
N LYS A 289 -34.23 2.05 -23.23
CA LYS A 289 -33.85 3.41 -23.62
C LYS A 289 -34.12 4.33 -22.43
N ILE A 290 -33.14 5.17 -22.08
CA ILE A 290 -33.36 6.30 -21.16
C ILE A 290 -33.52 7.54 -22.05
N GLY A 291 -34.78 7.95 -22.29
CA GLY A 291 -35.09 9.04 -23.22
C GLY A 291 -34.88 8.65 -24.70
N SER A 292 -34.22 9.51 -25.49
CA SER A 292 -33.94 9.27 -26.91
C SER A 292 -32.65 8.49 -27.19
N ALA A 293 -31.85 8.20 -26.16
CA ALA A 293 -30.60 7.46 -26.25
C ALA A 293 -30.76 6.03 -25.68
N SER A 294 -29.90 5.10 -26.10
CA SER A 294 -29.79 3.81 -25.42
C SER A 294 -29.36 4.03 -23.97
N GLY A 295 -29.95 3.33 -22.99
CA GLY A 295 -29.59 3.48 -21.57
C GLY A 295 -28.07 3.35 -21.34
N ASN A 296 -27.42 2.48 -22.10
CA ASN A 296 -25.97 2.31 -22.14
C ASN A 296 -25.18 3.59 -22.48
N ALA A 297 -25.61 4.39 -23.46
CA ALA A 297 -24.91 5.63 -23.82
C ALA A 297 -25.00 6.67 -22.69
N TYR A 298 -26.12 6.69 -21.97
CA TYR A 298 -26.30 7.54 -20.79
C TYR A 298 -25.42 7.08 -19.62
N PHE A 299 -25.39 5.79 -19.32
CA PHE A 299 -24.52 5.23 -18.27
C PHE A 299 -23.03 5.45 -18.58
N SER A 300 -22.58 5.20 -19.82
CA SER A 300 -21.20 5.48 -20.21
C SER A 300 -20.85 6.96 -20.10
N LYS A 301 -21.77 7.87 -20.44
CA LYS A 301 -21.57 9.31 -20.29
C LYS A 301 -21.45 9.70 -18.81
N ALA A 302 -22.38 9.24 -17.97
CA ALA A 302 -22.39 9.53 -16.54
C ALA A 302 -21.13 9.01 -15.82
N ILE A 303 -20.68 7.79 -16.14
CA ILE A 303 -19.43 7.23 -15.60
C ILE A 303 -18.23 8.09 -16.04
N ARG A 304 -18.19 8.52 -17.31
CA ARG A 304 -17.10 9.33 -17.84
C ARG A 304 -17.04 10.71 -17.18
N GLU A 305 -18.19 11.37 -17.03
CA GLU A 305 -18.30 12.67 -16.35
C GLU A 305 -17.85 12.56 -14.89
N SER A 306 -18.31 11.53 -14.17
CA SER A 306 -17.90 11.28 -12.77
C SER A 306 -16.40 11.01 -12.65
N CYS A 307 -15.81 10.23 -13.56
CA CYS A 307 -14.36 9.99 -13.57
C CYS A 307 -13.57 11.26 -13.90
N GLN A 308 -14.05 12.09 -14.82
CA GLN A 308 -13.41 13.37 -15.16
C GLN A 308 -13.43 14.35 -13.98
N GLU A 309 -14.55 14.46 -13.26
CA GLU A 309 -14.63 15.28 -12.06
C GLU A 309 -13.70 14.78 -10.95
N LYS A 310 -13.70 13.46 -10.70
CA LYS A 310 -12.76 12.85 -9.75
C LYS A 310 -11.31 13.17 -10.08
N ASN A 311 -10.91 13.03 -11.34
CA ASN A 311 -9.54 13.31 -11.78
C ASN A 311 -9.18 14.81 -11.64
N LYS A 312 -10.12 15.71 -11.95
CA LYS A 312 -9.92 17.16 -11.72
C LYS A 312 -9.70 17.48 -10.25
N LEU A 313 -10.52 16.90 -9.36
CA LEU A 313 -10.40 17.07 -7.92
C LEU A 313 -9.07 16.51 -7.41
N GLN A 314 -8.68 15.32 -7.87
CA GLN A 314 -7.40 14.70 -7.52
C GLN A 314 -6.21 15.58 -7.93
N ASN A 315 -6.18 16.07 -9.17
CA ASN A 315 -5.13 16.95 -9.65
C ASN A 315 -5.06 18.26 -8.85
N SER A 316 -6.21 18.83 -8.49
CA SER A 316 -6.28 20.03 -7.64
C SER A 316 -5.73 19.75 -6.24
N LEU A 317 -6.07 18.59 -5.66
CA LEU A 317 -5.55 18.16 -4.36
C LEU A 317 -4.04 17.95 -4.38
N GLU A 318 -3.50 17.28 -5.40
CA GLU A 318 -2.06 17.08 -5.58
C GLU A 318 -1.31 18.40 -5.75
N LYS A 319 -1.90 19.38 -6.45
CA LYS A 319 -1.32 20.72 -6.58
C LYS A 319 -1.30 21.45 -5.24
N SER A 320 -2.41 21.40 -4.48
CA SER A 320 -2.50 21.96 -3.14
C SER A 320 -1.48 21.33 -2.19
N ASN A 321 -1.35 20.01 -2.21
CA ASN A 321 -0.37 19.29 -1.38
C ASN A 321 1.07 19.68 -1.71
N ARG A 322 1.41 19.84 -3.00
CA ARG A 322 2.73 20.35 -3.41
C ARG A 322 3.00 21.76 -2.91
N GLN A 323 2.00 22.64 -2.93
CA GLN A 323 2.12 24.00 -2.38
C GLN A 323 2.34 23.99 -0.87
N ILE A 324 1.55 23.20 -0.13
CA ILE A 324 1.69 23.05 1.33
C ILE A 324 3.08 22.49 1.68
N GLN A 325 3.56 21.48 0.94
CA GLN A 325 4.88 20.92 1.18
C GLN A 325 5.99 21.96 0.97
N THR A 326 5.88 22.78 -0.09
CA THR A 326 6.83 23.86 -0.37
C THR A 326 6.83 24.89 0.76
N GLN A 327 5.67 25.29 1.27
CA GLN A 327 5.55 26.22 2.40
C GLN A 327 6.13 25.62 3.69
N LEU A 328 5.87 24.34 3.95
CA LEU A 328 6.42 23.64 5.11
C LEU A 328 7.95 23.61 5.07
N ASP A 329 8.55 23.35 3.92
CA ASP A 329 10.00 23.31 3.77
C ASP A 329 10.63 24.70 3.93
N GLN A 330 9.95 25.76 3.46
CA GLN A 330 10.37 27.15 3.70
C GLN A 330 10.35 27.51 5.19
N GLU A 331 9.27 27.18 5.91
CA GLU A 331 9.17 27.44 7.34
C GLU A 331 10.18 26.62 8.16
N LYS A 332 10.44 25.36 7.78
CA LYS A 332 11.52 24.55 8.40
C LYS A 332 12.88 25.21 8.25
N LYS A 333 13.21 25.72 7.06
CA LYS A 333 14.46 26.42 6.81
C LYS A 333 14.57 27.68 7.66
N LYS A 334 13.52 28.50 7.67
CA LYS A 334 13.46 29.72 8.50
C LYS A 334 13.63 29.41 10.00
N ASN A 335 13.04 28.33 10.48
CA ASN A 335 13.17 27.91 11.87
C ASN A 335 14.61 27.43 12.19
N SER A 336 15.26 26.74 11.26
CA SER A 336 16.68 26.38 11.38
C SER A 336 17.58 27.62 11.46
N ASP A 337 17.36 28.60 10.58
CA ASP A 337 18.13 29.85 10.56
C ASP A 337 17.90 30.64 11.87
N ASN A 338 16.66 30.71 12.36
CA ASN A 338 16.34 31.33 13.65
C ASN A 338 17.02 30.61 14.82
N SER A 339 17.04 29.28 14.83
CA SER A 339 17.72 28.48 15.87
C SER A 339 19.22 28.77 15.90
N GLN A 340 19.85 28.89 14.72
CA GLN A 340 21.25 29.28 14.63
C GLN A 340 21.47 30.71 15.14
N ARG A 341 20.58 31.65 14.81
CA ARG A 341 20.65 33.02 15.30
C ARG A 341 20.51 33.12 16.82
N ILE A 342 19.65 32.30 17.43
CA ILE A 342 19.50 32.22 18.88
C ILE A 342 20.82 31.76 19.51
N LYS A 343 21.46 30.72 18.98
CA LYS A 343 22.77 30.25 19.49
C LYS A 343 23.85 31.34 19.42
N GLU A 344 23.89 32.11 18.32
CA GLU A 344 24.80 33.25 18.18
C GLU A 344 24.54 34.32 19.24
N LEU A 345 23.27 34.67 19.47
CA LEU A 345 22.86 35.64 20.49
C LEU A 345 23.17 35.14 21.91
N GLU A 346 22.98 33.85 22.18
CA GLU A 346 23.35 33.23 23.46
C GLU A 346 24.85 33.31 23.71
N GLN A 347 25.68 33.05 22.68
CA GLN A 347 27.13 33.19 22.79
C GLN A 347 27.55 34.65 23.02
N GLN A 348 26.94 35.61 22.32
CA GLN A 348 27.19 37.03 22.54
C GLN A 348 26.81 37.45 23.97
N LEU A 349 25.66 36.99 24.46
CA LEU A 349 25.22 37.25 25.82
C LEU A 349 26.19 36.67 26.85
N ALA A 350 26.73 35.47 26.61
CA ALA A 350 27.74 34.86 27.47
C ALA A 350 29.02 35.70 27.52
N ASN A 351 29.49 36.20 26.37
CA ASN A 351 30.68 37.05 26.30
C ASN A 351 30.47 38.36 27.06
N VAL A 352 29.33 39.03 26.86
CA VAL A 352 28.99 40.28 27.58
C VAL A 352 28.91 40.03 29.09
N LYS A 353 28.35 38.90 29.54
CA LYS A 353 28.33 38.54 30.96
C LYS A 353 29.74 38.39 31.54
N GLN A 354 30.66 37.77 30.81
CA GLN A 354 32.05 37.65 31.24
C GLN A 354 32.75 39.01 31.33
N GLU A 355 32.48 39.91 30.38
CA GLU A 355 33.01 41.27 30.40
C GLU A 355 32.45 42.09 31.58
N ILE A 356 31.17 41.95 31.90
CA ILE A 356 30.59 42.57 33.10
C ILE A 356 31.26 42.05 34.37
N LEU A 357 31.50 40.73 34.47
CA LEU A 357 32.18 40.14 35.63
C LEU A 357 33.62 40.66 35.78
N SER A 358 34.36 40.82 34.68
CA SER A 358 35.72 41.37 34.72
C SER A 358 35.73 42.85 35.09
N LEU A 359 34.77 43.63 34.59
CA LEU A 359 34.63 45.04 34.98
C LEU A 359 34.25 45.18 36.46
N GLN A 360 33.41 44.28 36.99
CA GLN A 360 33.05 44.25 38.41
C GLN A 360 34.26 43.95 39.30
N SER A 361 35.13 43.01 38.92
CA SER A 361 36.35 42.71 39.68
C SER A 361 37.34 43.87 39.66
N ILE A 362 37.52 44.51 38.50
CA ILE A 362 38.34 45.73 38.38
C ILE A 362 37.77 46.85 39.26
N PHE A 363 36.45 47.04 39.27
CA PHE A 363 35.81 48.06 40.10
C PHE A 363 36.04 47.79 41.59
N GLN A 364 35.86 46.54 42.05
CA GLN A 364 36.14 46.14 43.43
C GLN A 364 37.61 46.39 43.80
N GLN A 365 38.54 46.04 42.93
CA GLN A 365 39.96 46.28 43.17
C GLN A 365 40.25 47.77 43.30
N LYS A 366 39.71 48.61 42.40
CA LYS A 366 39.88 50.06 42.48
C LYS A 366 39.26 50.66 43.75
N GLN A 367 38.11 50.15 44.18
CA GLN A 367 37.48 50.57 45.43
C GLN A 367 38.37 50.24 46.62
N GLN A 368 38.91 49.03 46.69
CA GLN A 368 39.84 48.62 47.73
C GLN A 368 41.09 49.53 47.74
N THR A 369 41.70 49.78 46.58
CA THR A 369 42.86 50.69 46.49
C THR A 369 42.51 52.10 46.96
N PHE A 370 41.31 52.61 46.63
CA PHE A 370 40.86 53.92 47.09
C PHE A 370 40.68 53.94 48.61
N ASP A 371 40.08 52.91 49.18
CA ASP A 371 39.87 52.79 50.63
C ASP A 371 41.21 52.68 51.37
N ASP A 372 42.16 51.91 50.84
CA ASP A 372 43.53 51.79 51.36
C ASP A 372 44.25 53.14 51.31
N GLN A 373 44.15 53.87 50.19
CA GLN A 373 44.72 55.21 50.05
C GLN A 373 44.08 56.21 51.02
N GLN A 374 42.76 56.16 51.22
CA GLN A 374 42.08 56.98 52.22
C GLN A 374 42.58 56.66 53.63
N SER A 375 42.78 55.37 53.95
CA SER A 375 43.34 54.96 55.23
C SER A 375 44.78 55.48 55.42
N GLN A 376 45.62 55.40 54.38
CA GLN A 376 46.99 55.94 54.42
C GLN A 376 47.01 57.45 54.58
N ILE A 377 46.13 58.18 53.88
CA ILE A 377 46.00 59.64 54.03
C ILE A 377 45.56 59.98 55.46
N LYS A 378 44.63 59.21 56.03
CA LYS A 378 44.19 59.39 57.41
C LYS A 378 45.33 59.13 58.39
N GLU A 379 46.10 58.07 58.21
CA GLU A 379 47.27 57.78 59.03
C GLU A 379 48.34 58.88 58.92
N LEU A 380 48.61 59.36 57.70
CA LEU A 380 49.50 60.51 57.48
C LEU A 380 48.96 61.77 58.14
N TYR A 381 47.65 62.03 58.07
CA TYR A 381 47.01 63.13 58.76
C TYR A 381 47.20 63.01 60.27
N ASP A 382 46.99 61.83 60.83
CA ASP A 382 47.18 61.57 62.27
C ASP A 382 48.66 61.71 62.69
N ILE A 383 49.62 61.36 61.84
CA ILE A 383 51.07 61.54 62.09
C ILE A 383 51.47 63.02 61.98
N THR A 384 51.07 63.70 60.91
CA THR A 384 51.50 65.07 60.57
C THR A 384 50.74 66.15 61.35
N PHE A 385 49.51 65.86 61.75
CA PHE A 385 48.60 66.75 62.49
C PHE A 385 48.06 66.09 63.77
N SER A 386 48.82 65.18 64.38
CA SER A 386 48.63 64.84 65.78
C SER A 386 48.53 66.14 66.58
N ASN A 387 47.57 66.25 67.50
CA ASN A 387 47.31 67.45 68.32
C ASN A 387 48.47 67.86 69.26
N SER A 388 49.71 67.47 68.95
CA SER A 388 50.95 67.98 69.51
C SER A 388 51.60 68.99 68.57
N THR A 389 51.96 70.16 69.10
CA THR A 389 52.67 71.22 68.37
C THR A 389 53.95 70.70 67.72
N TYR A 390 53.98 70.62 66.39
CA TYR A 390 55.12 70.17 65.60
C TYR A 390 56.36 71.05 65.85
N ASN A 391 57.45 70.46 66.35
CA ASN A 391 58.68 71.19 66.60
C ASN A 391 59.58 71.13 65.36
N PHE A 392 59.40 72.09 64.44
CA PHE A 392 60.24 72.26 63.25
C PHE A 392 61.75 72.32 63.55
N THR A 393 62.13 72.69 64.78
CA THR A 393 63.55 72.63 65.20
C THR A 393 64.07 71.20 65.29
N ASN A 394 63.25 70.22 65.70
CA ASN A 394 63.66 68.82 65.77
C ASN A 394 63.76 68.19 64.37
N LEU A 395 62.78 68.44 63.48
CA LEU A 395 62.87 67.98 62.08
C LEU A 395 64.11 68.54 61.39
N LYS A 396 64.40 69.84 61.58
CA LYS A 396 65.61 70.47 61.03
C LYS A 396 66.88 69.81 61.57
N LYS A 397 66.92 69.46 62.86
CA LYS A 397 68.03 68.70 63.46
C LYS A 397 68.18 67.31 62.85
N ASP A 398 67.10 66.58 62.63
CA ASP A 398 67.16 65.23 62.05
C ASP A 398 67.60 65.24 60.58
N ILE A 399 67.14 66.20 59.78
CA ILE A 399 67.62 66.39 58.40
C ILE A 399 69.12 66.73 58.39
N ILE A 400 69.57 67.59 59.31
CA ILE A 400 71.00 67.90 59.49
C ILE A 400 71.78 66.63 59.87
N ARG A 401 71.26 65.82 60.80
CA ARG A 401 71.89 64.57 61.23
C ARG A 401 72.03 63.59 60.06
N LEU A 402 70.93 63.28 59.39
CA LEU A 402 70.89 62.35 58.25
C LEU A 402 71.83 62.81 57.13
N LYS A 403 71.81 64.11 56.80
CA LYS A 403 72.62 64.64 55.71
C LYS A 403 74.11 64.64 56.04
N PHE A 404 74.50 65.17 57.19
CA PHE A 404 75.90 65.46 57.50
C PHE A 404 76.60 64.41 58.36
N GLN A 405 75.88 63.71 59.22
CA GLN A 405 76.46 62.73 60.15
C GLN A 405 76.35 61.29 59.64
N GLU A 406 75.39 60.99 58.76
CA GLU A 406 75.16 59.63 58.27
C GLU A 406 75.50 59.51 56.78
N LEU A 407 74.76 60.21 55.91
CA LEU A 407 74.85 60.00 54.46
C LEU A 407 76.13 60.57 53.83
N ALA A 408 76.58 61.76 54.25
CA ALA A 408 77.83 62.33 53.72
C ALA A 408 79.09 61.51 54.06
N PRO A 409 79.27 61.00 55.30
CA PRO A 409 80.33 60.04 55.61
C PRO A 409 80.23 58.75 54.80
N GLN A 410 79.02 58.21 54.63
CA GLN A 410 78.80 57.00 53.83
C GLN A 410 79.20 57.20 52.37
N VAL A 411 78.76 58.27 51.71
CA VAL A 411 79.18 58.63 50.35
C VAL A 411 80.70 58.72 50.28
N ARG A 412 81.34 59.39 51.23
CA ARG A 412 82.81 59.54 51.25
C ARG A 412 83.54 58.21 51.33
N ASN A 413 83.10 57.30 52.20
CA ASN A 413 83.71 55.99 52.37
C ASN A 413 83.54 55.13 51.11
N GLU A 414 82.34 55.11 50.53
CA GLU A 414 82.08 54.32 49.33
C GLU A 414 82.78 54.91 48.08
N SER A 415 82.88 56.23 47.96
CA SER A 415 83.69 56.87 46.92
C SER A 415 85.17 56.51 47.04
N ALA A 416 85.72 56.43 48.25
CA ALA A 416 87.11 56.05 48.47
C ALA A 416 87.36 54.57 48.07
N ASN A 417 86.43 53.68 48.42
CA ASN A 417 86.46 52.28 48.00
C ASN A 417 86.40 52.15 46.47
N LEU A 418 85.51 52.89 45.82
CA LEU A 418 85.42 52.94 44.36
C LEU A 418 86.75 53.40 43.73
N VAL A 419 87.39 54.46 44.24
CA VAL A 419 88.69 54.93 43.73
C VAL A 419 89.76 53.84 43.82
N GLN A 420 89.79 53.06 44.91
CA GLN A 420 90.71 51.94 45.05
C GLN A 420 90.44 50.86 43.99
N LEU A 421 89.19 50.44 43.83
CA LEU A 421 88.80 49.44 42.81
C LEU A 421 89.13 49.91 41.39
N ILE A 422 88.95 51.20 41.08
CA ILE A 422 89.34 51.77 39.79
C ILE A 422 90.85 51.65 39.58
N SER A 423 91.67 51.96 40.59
CA SER A 423 93.12 51.85 40.49
C SER A 423 93.57 50.41 40.28
N GLU A 424 92.97 49.46 41.01
CA GLU A 424 93.26 48.03 40.86
C GLU A 424 92.86 47.52 39.46
N ALA A 425 91.68 47.91 38.97
CA ALA A 425 91.21 47.52 37.66
C ALA A 425 92.07 48.10 36.53
N LYS A 426 92.51 49.36 36.65
CA LYS A 426 93.44 49.98 35.69
C LYS A 426 94.80 49.30 35.66
N ASN A 427 95.33 48.92 36.82
CA ASN A 427 96.61 48.22 36.90
C ASN A 427 96.53 46.84 36.23
N LYS A 428 95.42 46.11 36.44
CA LYS A 428 95.17 44.80 35.78
C LYS A 428 94.91 44.92 34.28
N ALA A 429 94.19 45.96 33.86
CA ALA A 429 93.87 46.22 32.46
C ALA A 429 95.10 46.57 31.60
N GLY A 430 96.20 47.03 32.21
CA GLY A 430 97.45 47.35 31.51
C GLY A 430 97.24 48.33 30.36
N ASN A 431 97.49 47.88 29.13
CA ASN A 431 97.32 48.69 27.91
C ASN A 431 95.87 49.15 27.65
N PHE A 432 94.88 48.51 28.28
CA PHE A 432 93.46 48.87 28.18
C PHE A 432 92.97 49.75 29.35
N SER A 433 93.87 50.32 30.16
CA SER A 433 93.51 51.20 31.30
C SER A 433 92.58 52.35 30.92
N SER A 434 92.72 52.95 29.73
CA SER A 434 91.81 53.99 29.22
C SER A 434 90.39 53.49 28.94
N ILE A 435 90.22 52.20 28.62
CA ILE A 435 88.90 51.58 28.40
C ILE A 435 88.15 51.43 29.74
N VAL A 436 88.87 51.24 30.86
CA VAL A 436 88.27 51.25 32.21
C VAL A 436 87.64 52.61 32.52
N ASP A 437 88.26 53.72 32.12
CA ASP A 437 87.65 55.05 32.27
C ASP A 437 86.41 55.22 31.38
N LEU A 438 86.46 54.75 30.14
CA LEU A 438 85.35 54.86 29.19
C LEU A 438 84.14 54.04 29.62
N ILE A 439 84.33 52.83 30.14
CA ILE A 439 83.20 52.01 30.60
C ILE A 439 82.57 52.59 31.86
N LEU A 440 83.37 53.17 32.76
CA LEU A 440 82.87 53.86 33.95
C LEU A 440 82.08 55.13 33.57
N GLU A 441 82.58 55.94 32.64
CA GLU A 441 81.84 57.13 32.18
C GLU A 441 80.55 56.73 31.45
N THR A 442 80.59 55.65 30.67
CA THR A 442 79.39 55.10 30.01
C THR A 442 78.36 54.63 31.03
N GLN A 443 78.77 53.91 32.07
CA GLN A 443 77.89 53.45 33.15
C GLN A 443 77.28 54.63 33.92
N LYS A 444 78.06 55.68 34.20
CA LYS A 444 77.53 56.90 34.83
C LYS A 444 76.43 57.56 34.00
N GLN A 445 76.61 57.64 32.68
CA GLN A 445 75.59 58.20 31.77
C GLN A 445 74.33 57.32 31.71
N ILE A 446 74.48 56.00 31.79
CA ILE A 446 73.34 55.07 31.86
C ILE A 446 72.51 55.33 33.13
N VAL A 447 73.17 55.45 34.29
CA VAL A 447 72.49 55.66 35.58
C VAL A 447 71.78 57.02 35.65
N GLN A 448 72.36 58.07 35.05
CA GLN A 448 71.82 59.43 35.15
C GLN A 448 70.76 59.79 34.11
N ASN A 449 70.60 59.02 33.04
CA ASN A 449 69.71 59.37 31.92
C ASN A 449 68.31 58.77 32.08
N SER A 450 67.26 59.58 32.00
CA SER A 450 65.87 59.10 32.11
C SER A 450 65.31 58.51 30.81
N GLU A 451 65.89 58.82 29.64
CA GLU A 451 65.38 58.35 28.34
C GLU A 451 65.80 56.90 28.01
N THR A 452 64.81 56.05 27.72
CA THR A 452 65.00 54.61 27.47
C THR A 452 65.88 54.33 26.25
N LEU A 453 65.61 54.99 25.11
CA LEU A 453 66.33 54.78 23.86
C LEU A 453 67.83 55.15 23.96
N LYS A 454 68.17 56.17 24.75
CA LYS A 454 69.57 56.55 25.00
C LYS A 454 70.27 55.56 25.93
N ARG A 455 69.57 54.99 26.92
CA ARG A 455 70.12 53.94 27.79
C ARG A 455 70.42 52.65 27.02
N GLU A 456 69.55 52.23 26.11
CA GLU A 456 69.78 51.06 25.25
C GLU A 456 71.03 51.24 24.36
N ASN A 457 71.16 52.40 23.72
CA ASN A 457 72.35 52.71 22.90
C ASN A 457 73.65 52.74 23.71
N LEU A 458 73.63 53.24 24.95
CA LEU A 458 74.79 53.24 25.84
C LEU A 458 75.09 51.82 26.38
N SER A 459 74.09 50.96 26.54
CA SER A 459 74.27 49.56 26.93
C SER A 459 75.09 48.79 25.88
N GLY A 460 74.80 48.98 24.59
CA GLY A 460 75.60 48.38 23.51
C GLY A 460 77.06 48.86 23.50
N LYS A 461 77.32 50.13 23.85
CA LYS A 461 78.70 50.64 24.02
C LYS A 461 79.40 50.02 25.22
N LYS A 462 78.67 49.85 26.34
CA LYS A 462 79.18 49.20 27.55
C LYS A 462 79.59 47.75 27.26
N GLU A 463 78.76 46.97 26.56
CA GLU A 463 79.06 45.58 26.17
C GLU A 463 80.32 45.47 25.29
N ALA A 464 80.52 46.42 24.36
CA ALA A 464 81.73 46.46 23.55
C ALA A 464 82.99 46.71 24.41
N TYR A 465 82.92 47.60 25.40
CA TYR A 465 84.03 47.83 26.34
C TYR A 465 84.26 46.64 27.28
N GLN A 466 83.22 45.95 27.72
CA GLN A 466 83.34 44.71 28.51
C GLN A 466 84.08 43.63 27.73
N THR A 467 83.74 43.45 26.44
CA THR A 467 84.41 42.49 25.56
C THR A 467 85.91 42.76 25.42
N ILE A 468 86.31 44.03 25.32
CA ILE A 468 87.73 44.42 25.25
C ILE A 468 88.45 44.12 26.56
N LEU A 469 87.81 44.44 27.69
CA LEU A 469 88.39 44.25 29.03
C LEU A 469 88.41 42.79 29.49
N ALA A 470 87.58 41.91 28.93
CA ALA A 470 87.47 40.49 29.28
C ALA A 470 88.80 39.72 29.14
N SER A 471 89.74 40.21 28.32
CA SER A 471 91.09 39.64 28.20
C SER A 471 92.02 39.94 29.38
N SER A 472 91.63 40.87 30.26
CA SER A 472 92.51 41.46 31.29
C SER A 472 91.86 41.59 32.68
N LEU A 473 90.53 41.57 32.76
CA LEU A 473 89.73 41.66 33.97
C LEU A 473 88.72 40.52 34.00
N ALA A 474 88.56 39.86 35.14
CA ALA A 474 87.50 38.87 35.29
C ALA A 474 86.13 39.58 35.30
N ASP A 475 85.11 38.93 34.74
CA ASP A 475 83.76 39.50 34.67
C ASP A 475 83.22 39.89 36.06
N GLU A 476 83.52 39.10 37.09
CA GLU A 476 83.12 39.38 38.47
C GLU A 476 83.77 40.66 39.03
N GLU A 477 85.03 40.93 38.69
CA GLU A 477 85.76 42.15 39.08
C GLU A 477 85.16 43.37 38.37
N LEU A 478 84.84 43.23 37.08
CA LEU A 478 84.24 44.30 36.28
C LEU A 478 82.82 44.63 36.75
N GLN A 479 82.01 43.61 37.07
CA GLN A 479 80.67 43.81 37.62
C GLN A 479 80.73 44.43 39.02
N THR A 480 81.66 44.00 39.87
CA THR A 480 81.87 44.60 41.19
C THR A 480 82.19 46.09 41.06
N LEU A 481 83.08 46.46 40.14
CA LEU A 481 83.43 47.85 39.87
C LEU A 481 82.24 48.69 39.37
N LEU A 482 81.47 48.18 38.41
CA LEU A 482 80.31 48.87 37.82
C LEU A 482 79.13 49.02 38.81
N ASN A 483 78.88 47.99 39.62
CA ASN A 483 77.88 48.03 40.68
C ASN A 483 78.28 49.07 41.74
N LYS A 484 79.56 49.07 42.14
CA LYS A 484 80.07 50.05 43.11
C LYS A 484 79.97 51.48 42.61
N GLN A 485 80.21 51.70 41.33
CA GLN A 485 80.01 53.00 40.71
C GLN A 485 78.54 53.45 40.75
N THR A 486 77.62 52.52 40.50
CA THR A 486 76.18 52.80 40.53
C THR A 486 75.72 53.15 41.95
N GLU A 487 76.14 52.37 42.94
CA GLU A 487 75.87 52.62 44.37
C GLU A 487 76.32 54.02 44.81
N VAL A 488 77.55 54.42 44.46
CA VAL A 488 78.07 55.75 44.81
C VAL A 488 77.25 56.87 44.14
N LEU A 489 76.86 56.72 42.88
CA LEU A 489 76.05 57.71 42.16
C LEU A 489 74.65 57.88 42.76
N GLU A 490 74.04 56.79 43.22
CA GLU A 490 72.75 56.83 43.91
C GLU A 490 72.86 57.53 45.27
N LEU A 491 73.87 57.18 46.07
CA LEU A 491 74.12 57.82 47.36
C LEU A 491 74.41 59.32 47.20
N GLU A 492 75.19 59.73 46.19
CA GLU A 492 75.41 61.14 45.86
C GLU A 492 74.11 61.86 45.49
N THR A 493 73.22 61.18 44.77
CA THR A 493 71.91 61.72 44.37
C THR A 493 71.01 61.91 45.58
N HIS A 494 70.93 60.92 46.47
CA HIS A 494 70.22 61.02 47.74
C HIS A 494 70.77 62.17 48.60
N LEU A 495 72.09 62.32 48.69
CA LEU A 495 72.71 63.39 49.46
C LEU A 495 72.37 64.79 48.90
N LYS A 496 72.31 64.94 47.57
CA LYS A 496 71.86 66.18 46.92
C LYS A 496 70.38 66.48 47.15
N SER A 497 69.55 65.45 47.23
CA SER A 497 68.10 65.58 47.40
C SER A 497 67.68 66.09 48.78
N LEU A 498 68.49 65.82 49.82
CA LEU A 498 68.29 66.35 51.17
C LEU A 498 68.59 67.87 51.19
N LYS A 499 67.59 68.69 50.87
CA LYS A 499 67.68 70.15 50.96
C LYS A 499 67.35 70.60 52.37
N LEU A 500 68.19 71.46 52.93
CA LEU A 500 67.83 72.23 54.12
C LEU A 500 66.87 73.31 53.64
N MET A 501 65.59 73.21 54.03
CA MET A 501 64.66 74.32 53.89
C MET A 501 64.94 75.41 54.93
#